data_AF-A0A1V5BRH9-F1
#
_entry.id   AF-A0A1V5BRH9-F1
#
_cell.length_a   1.000
_cell.length_b   1.000
_cell.length_c   1.000
_cell.angle_alpha   90.00
_cell.angle_beta   90.00
_cell.angle_gamma   90.00
#
_symmetry.space_group_name_H-M   'P 1'
#
loop_
_entity.id
_entity.type
_entity.pdbx_description
1 polymer ?
#
loop_
_entity_poly.entity_id
_entity_poly.type
_entity_poly.pdbx_seq_one_letter_code
_entity_poly.pdbx_strand_id
1 'polypeptide(L)'
;MDKMPLIAVLFQSVPEEIIVYSFGMAVVGEYINIKKITIAALITAFAMMFVRWFIPYFGLHSIVGMLILFILFWRYLGLEAWKAIISSLLSLTALILLDDFILQAILNLKHITLTEGFQNNFIRITYTYPHLVVFGLITWIIYYKKWFLIKGSRVSNIEYTKEKMKEPLILTTIVLSQGIILVILNMYFGYINKYSLITKLLSLIYFSLSIIFLKYFWSLKDEVDELTRNTEMY
;
A
#
# COMPACT_ATOMS: atom_id res chain seq x y z
N MET A 1 4.67 -6.48 -25.12
CA MET A 1 3.73 -6.70 -24.00
C MET A 1 4.40 -7.61 -22.99
N ASP A 2 4.60 -7.15 -21.76
CA ASP A 2 5.26 -7.93 -20.71
C ASP A 2 4.30 -9.01 -20.20
N LYS A 3 4.41 -10.22 -20.76
CA LYS A 3 3.83 -11.40 -20.15
C LYS A 3 4.72 -11.78 -18.99
N MET A 4 4.28 -11.44 -17.78
CA MET A 4 5.02 -11.76 -16.57
C MET A 4 5.25 -13.27 -16.49
N PRO A 5 6.52 -13.74 -16.51
CA PRO A 5 6.80 -15.16 -16.49
C PRO A 5 6.52 -15.72 -15.10
N LEU A 6 6.17 -17.00 -15.04
CA LEU A 6 5.83 -17.68 -13.78
C LEU A 6 6.92 -17.52 -12.71
N ILE A 7 8.19 -17.54 -13.11
CA ILE A 7 9.32 -17.32 -12.20
C ILE A 7 9.29 -15.93 -11.55
N ALA A 8 8.91 -14.89 -12.29
CA ALA A 8 8.77 -13.55 -11.72
C ALA A 8 7.54 -13.50 -10.79
N VAL A 9 6.44 -14.18 -11.11
CA VAL A 9 5.28 -14.24 -10.21
C VAL A 9 5.68 -14.84 -8.86
N LEU A 10 6.40 -15.96 -8.87
CA LEU A 10 6.78 -16.68 -7.65
C LEU A 10 7.84 -15.94 -6.83
N PHE A 11 8.87 -15.38 -7.47
CA PHE A 11 10.02 -14.80 -6.76
C PHE A 11 9.97 -13.28 -6.60
N GLN A 12 9.07 -12.60 -7.30
CA GLN A 12 8.88 -11.15 -7.19
C GLN A 12 7.50 -10.84 -6.61
N SER A 13 6.42 -11.22 -7.30
CA SER A 13 5.06 -10.80 -6.93
C SER A 13 4.57 -11.43 -5.62
N VAL A 14 4.82 -12.72 -5.38
CA VAL A 14 4.36 -13.34 -4.13
C VAL A 14 5.03 -12.72 -2.90
N PRO A 15 6.37 -12.55 -2.84
CA PRO A 15 7.03 -11.83 -1.75
C PRO A 15 6.53 -10.38 -1.59
N GLU A 16 6.32 -9.68 -2.70
CA GLU A 16 5.77 -8.32 -2.73
C GLU A 16 4.40 -8.25 -2.06
N GLU A 17 3.47 -9.10 -2.49
CA GLU A 17 2.12 -9.12 -1.95
C GLU A 17 2.08 -9.55 -0.47
N ILE A 18 2.99 -10.43 -0.02
CA ILE A 18 3.12 -10.75 1.42
C ILE A 18 3.41 -9.48 2.22
N ILE A 19 4.32 -8.62 1.73
CA ILE A 19 4.66 -7.37 2.40
C ILE A 19 3.49 -6.39 2.32
N VAL A 20 2.83 -6.26 1.17
CA VAL A 20 1.64 -5.40 0.98
C VAL A 20 0.55 -5.74 1.99
N TYR A 21 0.19 -7.02 2.12
CA TYR A 21 -0.82 -7.45 3.09
C TYR A 21 -0.35 -7.27 4.54
N SER A 22 0.92 -7.57 4.82
CA SER A 22 1.49 -7.36 6.15
C SER A 22 1.48 -5.89 6.56
N PHE A 23 1.81 -4.98 5.63
CA PHE A 23 1.78 -3.55 5.83
C PHE A 23 0.36 -3.06 6.09
N GLY A 24 -0.61 -3.46 5.27
CA GLY A 24 -2.01 -3.09 5.47
C GLY A 24 -2.52 -3.48 6.86
N MET A 25 -2.29 -4.75 7.27
CA MET A 25 -2.64 -5.22 8.61
C MET A 25 -1.90 -4.44 9.72
N ALA A 26 -0.61 -4.16 9.53
CA ALA A 26 0.18 -3.42 10.50
C ALA A 26 -0.35 -2.00 10.68
N VAL A 27 -0.65 -1.27 9.60
CA VAL A 27 -1.05 0.14 9.66
C VAL A 27 -2.39 0.35 10.35
N VAL A 28 -3.33 -0.60 10.21
CA VAL A 28 -4.62 -0.55 10.92
C VAL A 28 -4.59 -1.21 12.30
N GLY A 29 -3.40 -1.58 12.80
CA GLY A 29 -3.23 -2.10 14.16
C GLY A 29 -3.83 -3.49 14.38
N GLU A 30 -3.87 -4.32 13.35
CA GLU A 30 -4.45 -5.68 13.40
C GLU A 30 -3.34 -6.74 13.44
N TYR A 31 -3.68 -7.93 13.94
CA TYR A 31 -2.72 -9.04 14.05
C TYR A 31 -2.36 -9.63 12.67
N ILE A 32 -1.06 -9.79 12.42
CA ILE A 32 -0.55 -10.40 11.20
C ILE A 32 -0.64 -11.92 11.35
N ASN A 33 -1.60 -12.55 10.64
CA ASN A 33 -1.63 -13.99 10.47
C ASN A 33 -0.89 -14.36 9.19
N ILE A 34 0.38 -14.75 9.31
CA ILE A 34 1.25 -15.01 8.16
C ILE A 34 0.67 -16.08 7.21
N LYS A 35 0.01 -17.12 7.74
CA LYS A 35 -0.58 -18.19 6.91
C LYS A 35 -1.68 -17.63 6.00
N LYS A 36 -2.60 -16.84 6.56
CA LYS A 36 -3.64 -16.18 5.75
C LYS A 36 -3.03 -15.17 4.78
N ILE A 37 -2.07 -14.37 5.22
CA ILE A 37 -1.40 -13.38 4.36
C ILE A 37 -0.71 -14.04 3.17
N THR A 38 0.00 -15.16 3.37
CA THR A 38 0.64 -15.89 2.28
C THR A 38 -0.38 -16.40 1.26
N ILE A 39 -1.54 -16.90 1.70
CA ILE A 39 -2.60 -17.36 0.79
C ILE A 39 -3.20 -16.17 0.02
N ALA A 40 -3.49 -15.05 0.70
CA ALA A 40 -3.98 -13.85 0.05
C ALA A 40 -2.98 -13.32 -0.99
N ALA A 41 -1.69 -13.30 -0.65
CA ALA A 41 -0.61 -12.88 -1.53
C ALA A 41 -0.49 -13.77 -2.78
N LEU A 42 -0.60 -15.09 -2.61
CA LEU A 42 -0.65 -16.03 -3.73
C LEU A 42 -1.84 -15.73 -4.65
N ILE A 43 -3.04 -15.61 -4.09
CA ILE A 43 -4.26 -15.32 -4.87
C ILE A 43 -4.07 -14.01 -5.66
N THR A 44 -3.59 -12.94 -5.02
CA THR A 44 -3.38 -11.65 -5.67
C THR A 44 -2.30 -11.71 -6.74
N ALA A 45 -1.15 -12.31 -6.48
CA ALA A 45 -0.07 -12.42 -7.46
C ALA A 45 -0.50 -13.15 -8.74
N PHE A 46 -1.22 -14.28 -8.59
CA PHE A 46 -1.74 -15.03 -9.74
C PHE A 46 -2.89 -14.29 -10.43
N ALA A 47 -3.83 -13.71 -9.69
CA ALA A 47 -4.90 -12.91 -10.26
C ALA A 47 -4.34 -11.75 -11.08
N MET A 48 -3.33 -11.04 -10.56
CA MET A 48 -2.68 -9.92 -11.24
C MET A 48 -1.89 -10.35 -12.48
N MET A 49 -1.32 -11.56 -12.50
CA MET A 49 -0.75 -12.13 -13.72
C MET A 49 -1.81 -12.26 -14.82
N PHE A 50 -2.99 -12.81 -14.51
CA PHE A 50 -4.08 -12.93 -15.48
C PHE A 50 -4.64 -11.57 -15.89
N VAL A 51 -4.88 -10.67 -14.93
CA VAL A 51 -5.38 -9.31 -15.21
C VAL A 51 -4.47 -8.59 -16.19
N ARG A 52 -3.13 -8.67 -16.02
CA ARG A 52 -2.17 -8.06 -16.94
C ARG A 52 -2.18 -8.68 -18.34
N TRP A 53 -2.57 -9.96 -18.48
CA TRP A 53 -2.70 -10.59 -19.79
C TRP A 53 -3.94 -10.11 -20.56
N PHE A 54 -5.04 -9.80 -19.87
CA PHE A 54 -6.31 -9.39 -20.50
C PHE A 54 -6.52 -7.87 -20.54
N ILE A 55 -5.93 -7.13 -19.59
CA ILE A 55 -6.05 -5.67 -19.47
C ILE A 55 -4.64 -5.06 -19.65
N PRO A 56 -4.18 -4.88 -20.89
CA PRO A 56 -2.83 -4.36 -21.16
C PRO A 56 -2.69 -2.86 -20.91
N TYR A 57 -3.80 -2.16 -20.62
CA TYR A 57 -3.78 -0.74 -20.34
C TYR A 57 -3.13 -0.47 -19.00
N PHE A 58 -2.11 0.39 -19.06
CA PHE A 58 -1.39 0.84 -17.89
C PHE A 58 -2.33 1.61 -16.95
N GLY A 59 -2.29 1.31 -15.65
CA GLY A 59 -3.16 1.91 -14.63
C GLY A 59 -4.51 1.20 -14.40
N LEU A 60 -5.19 0.67 -15.44
CA LEU A 60 -6.46 -0.04 -15.24
C LEU A 60 -6.28 -1.34 -14.42
N HIS A 61 -5.18 -2.05 -14.67
CA HIS A 61 -4.84 -3.23 -13.86
C HIS A 61 -4.62 -2.87 -12.38
N SER A 62 -4.12 -1.67 -12.07
CA SER A 62 -3.94 -1.21 -10.68
C SER A 62 -5.27 -0.99 -9.97
N ILE A 63 -6.31 -0.53 -10.67
CA ILE A 63 -7.67 -0.40 -10.13
C ILE A 63 -8.23 -1.78 -9.79
N VAL A 64 -8.03 -2.76 -10.67
CA VAL A 64 -8.44 -4.15 -10.42
C VAL A 64 -7.65 -4.74 -9.24
N GLY A 65 -6.34 -4.51 -9.18
CA GLY A 65 -5.48 -4.92 -8.07
C GLY A 65 -5.95 -4.34 -6.73
N MET A 66 -6.31 -3.06 -6.71
CA MET A 66 -6.89 -2.40 -5.54
C MET A 66 -8.18 -3.07 -5.06
N LEU A 67 -9.08 -3.41 -5.99
CA LEU A 67 -10.33 -4.09 -5.67
C LEU A 67 -10.08 -5.50 -5.11
N ILE A 68 -9.11 -6.23 -5.67
CA ILE A 68 -8.68 -7.54 -5.15
C ILE A 68 -8.12 -7.40 -3.73
N LEU A 69 -7.21 -6.44 -3.50
CA LEU A 69 -6.66 -6.13 -2.17
C LEU A 69 -7.79 -5.86 -1.18
N PHE A 70 -8.71 -4.95 -1.52
CA PHE A 70 -9.86 -4.60 -0.68
C PHE A 70 -10.70 -5.83 -0.31
N ILE A 71 -11.09 -6.66 -1.29
CA ILE A 71 -11.93 -7.84 -1.06
C ILE A 71 -11.21 -8.83 -0.15
N LEU A 72 -9.91 -9.08 -0.37
CA LEU A 72 -9.15 -10.03 0.43
C LEU A 72 -8.89 -9.51 1.85
N PHE A 73 -8.61 -8.22 2.03
CA PHE A 73 -8.58 -7.60 3.36
C PHE A 73 -9.92 -7.77 4.09
N TRP A 74 -11.03 -7.44 3.42
CA TRP A 74 -12.36 -7.47 4.04
C TRP A 74 -12.85 -8.88 4.34
N ARG A 75 -12.91 -9.75 3.32
CA ARG A 75 -13.61 -11.04 3.41
C ARG A 75 -12.70 -12.17 3.88
N TYR A 76 -11.42 -12.14 3.52
CA TYR A 76 -10.52 -13.25 3.79
C TYR A 76 -9.66 -13.02 5.05
N LEU A 77 -9.08 -11.82 5.19
CA LEU A 77 -8.32 -11.43 6.37
C LEU A 77 -9.22 -10.98 7.52
N GLY A 78 -10.49 -10.69 7.25
CA GLY A 78 -11.50 -10.41 8.26
C GLY A 78 -11.47 -8.98 8.80
N LEU A 79 -10.89 -8.04 8.05
CA LEU A 79 -10.98 -6.62 8.39
C LEU A 79 -12.40 -6.11 8.20
N GLU A 80 -12.82 -5.14 9.01
CA GLU A 80 -14.00 -4.35 8.68
C GLU A 80 -13.80 -3.63 7.34
N ALA A 81 -14.87 -3.48 6.55
CA ALA A 81 -14.79 -2.94 5.19
C ALA A 81 -14.06 -1.58 5.14
N TRP A 82 -14.25 -0.71 6.13
CA TRP A 82 -13.58 0.59 6.18
C TRP A 82 -12.07 0.47 6.51
N LYS A 83 -11.66 -0.46 7.37
CA LYS A 83 -10.23 -0.78 7.58
C LYS A 83 -9.62 -1.40 6.34
N ALA A 84 -10.39 -2.22 5.63
CA ALA A 84 -9.96 -2.87 4.39
C ALA A 84 -9.70 -1.85 3.28
N ILE A 85 -10.56 -0.84 3.10
CA ILE A 85 -10.34 0.20 2.08
C ILE A 85 -9.10 1.03 2.41
N ILE A 86 -8.92 1.44 3.67
CA ILE A 86 -7.73 2.19 4.13
C ILE A 86 -6.46 1.36 3.95
N SER A 87 -6.49 0.08 4.35
CA SER A 87 -5.38 -0.85 4.18
C SER A 87 -5.00 -1.02 2.72
N SER A 88 -5.98 -1.20 1.83
CA SER A 88 -5.75 -1.36 0.39
C SER A 88 -5.16 -0.09 -0.24
N LEU A 89 -5.72 1.08 0.07
CA LEU A 89 -5.24 2.40 -0.38
C LEU A 89 -3.79 2.65 0.04
N LEU A 90 -3.50 2.49 1.33
CA LEU A 90 -2.17 2.77 1.88
C LEU A 90 -1.12 1.79 1.36
N SER A 91 -1.45 0.50 1.34
CA SER A 91 -0.48 -0.52 0.91
C SER A 91 -0.15 -0.37 -0.57
N LEU A 92 -1.15 -0.14 -1.42
CA LEU A 92 -0.93 0.05 -2.86
C LEU A 92 -0.16 1.34 -3.14
N THR A 93 -0.52 2.45 -2.48
CA THR A 93 0.17 3.72 -2.68
C THR A 93 1.62 3.66 -2.21
N ALA A 94 1.86 3.07 -1.03
CA ALA A 94 3.21 2.90 -0.49
C ALA A 94 4.07 2.01 -1.41
N LEU A 95 3.51 0.89 -1.89
CA LEU A 95 4.18 0.00 -2.83
C LEU A 95 4.63 0.77 -4.08
N ILE A 96 3.70 1.44 -4.74
CA ILE A 96 3.99 2.10 -6.02
C ILE A 96 5.00 3.23 -5.85
N LEU A 97 4.89 4.05 -4.79
CA LEU A 97 5.84 5.14 -4.55
C LEU A 97 7.24 4.62 -4.21
N LEU A 98 7.35 3.56 -3.41
CA LEU A 98 8.64 2.98 -3.05
C LEU A 98 9.28 2.30 -4.25
N ASP A 99 8.52 1.50 -5.01
CA ASP A 99 9.02 0.86 -6.24
C ASP A 99 9.47 1.91 -7.25
N ASP A 100 8.63 2.89 -7.57
CA ASP A 100 8.93 3.91 -8.58
C ASP A 100 10.16 4.76 -8.22
N PHE A 101 10.34 5.09 -6.94
CA PHE A 101 11.50 5.82 -6.45
C PHE A 101 12.78 4.98 -6.49
N ILE A 102 12.76 3.79 -5.88
CA ILE A 102 13.94 2.95 -5.71
C ILE A 102 14.38 2.34 -7.05
N LEU A 103 13.43 1.83 -7.84
CA LEU A 103 13.72 1.26 -9.15
C LEU A 103 14.32 2.31 -10.08
N GLN A 104 13.78 3.53 -10.11
CA GLN A 104 14.36 4.61 -10.91
C GLN A 104 15.78 4.96 -10.48
N ALA A 105 16.04 5.02 -9.17
CA ALA A 105 17.38 5.25 -8.65
C ALA A 105 18.36 4.17 -9.14
N ILE A 106 17.96 2.88 -9.06
CA ILE A 106 18.77 1.76 -9.53
C ILE A 106 19.02 1.84 -11.04
N LEU A 107 17.98 2.07 -11.85
CA LEU A 107 18.09 2.18 -13.30
C LEU A 107 19.02 3.33 -13.72
N ASN A 108 18.90 4.49 -13.06
CA ASN A 108 19.79 5.63 -13.29
C ASN A 108 21.25 5.31 -12.93
N LEU A 109 21.49 4.65 -11.79
CA LEU A 109 22.83 4.24 -11.35
C LEU A 109 23.48 3.19 -12.25
N LYS A 110 22.66 2.33 -12.86
CA LYS A 110 23.13 1.26 -13.75
C LYS A 110 23.19 1.67 -15.21
N HIS A 111 22.67 2.86 -15.56
CA HIS A 111 22.51 3.32 -16.94
C HIS A 111 21.71 2.34 -17.81
N ILE A 112 20.70 1.68 -17.22
CA ILE A 112 19.83 0.71 -17.88
C ILE A 112 18.44 1.32 -18.06
N THR A 113 17.81 1.06 -19.20
CA THR A 113 16.43 1.48 -19.47
C THR A 113 15.41 0.55 -18.81
N LEU A 114 14.19 1.05 -18.55
CA LEU A 114 13.10 0.23 -18.03
C LEU A 114 12.79 -0.98 -18.94
N THR A 115 12.88 -0.78 -20.25
CA THR A 115 12.68 -1.81 -21.27
C THR A 115 13.70 -2.94 -21.19
N GLU A 116 14.98 -2.60 -21.00
CA GLU A 116 16.05 -3.60 -20.83
C GLU A 116 15.88 -4.38 -19.53
N GLY A 117 15.47 -3.70 -18.45
CA GLY A 117 15.19 -4.33 -17.16
C GLY A 117 14.07 -5.38 -17.23
N PHE A 118 13.02 -5.13 -18.03
CA PHE A 118 11.91 -6.06 -18.19
C PHE A 118 12.17 -7.22 -19.14
N GLN A 119 13.15 -7.10 -20.06
CA GLN A 119 13.51 -8.20 -20.96
C GLN A 119 14.31 -9.31 -20.27
N ASN A 120 15.02 -8.99 -19.19
CA ASN A 120 15.82 -9.94 -18.45
C ASN A 120 15.17 -10.29 -17.10
N ASN A 121 14.67 -11.52 -16.97
CA ASN A 121 14.00 -12.01 -15.75
C ASN A 121 14.87 -11.88 -14.50
N PHE A 122 16.17 -12.09 -14.62
CA PHE A 122 17.09 -11.97 -13.49
C PHE A 122 17.21 -10.52 -13.01
N ILE A 123 17.38 -9.58 -13.95
CA ILE A 123 17.45 -8.14 -13.64
C ILE A 123 16.12 -7.69 -13.04
N ARG A 124 15.00 -8.08 -13.68
CA ARG A 124 13.65 -7.78 -13.20
C ARG A 124 13.46 -8.22 -11.75
N ILE A 125 13.80 -9.46 -11.41
CA ILE A 125 13.63 -9.97 -10.04
C ILE A 125 14.59 -9.24 -9.08
N THR A 126 15.89 -9.21 -9.41
CA THR A 126 16.92 -8.69 -8.49
C THR A 126 16.81 -7.21 -8.22
N TYR A 127 16.40 -6.39 -9.21
CA TYR A 127 16.31 -4.93 -9.05
C TYR A 127 15.04 -4.50 -8.28
N THR A 128 14.05 -5.38 -8.15
CA THR A 128 12.87 -5.14 -7.32
C THR A 128 13.15 -5.40 -5.83
N TYR A 129 14.07 -6.31 -5.49
CA TYR A 129 14.33 -6.68 -4.10
C TYR A 129 14.75 -5.53 -3.17
N PRO A 130 15.56 -4.54 -3.61
CA PRO A 130 15.89 -3.40 -2.76
C PRO A 130 14.65 -2.66 -2.24
N HIS A 131 13.61 -2.46 -3.06
CA HIS A 131 12.39 -1.81 -2.60
C HIS A 131 11.63 -2.72 -1.62
N LEU A 132 11.59 -4.03 -1.87
CA LEU A 132 10.95 -5.00 -0.98
C LEU A 132 11.59 -5.02 0.40
N VAL A 133 12.93 -4.95 0.46
CA VAL A 133 13.67 -4.86 1.73
C VAL A 133 13.26 -3.60 2.49
N VAL A 134 13.25 -2.43 1.83
CA VAL A 134 12.85 -1.17 2.45
C VAL A 134 11.39 -1.23 2.93
N PHE A 135 10.48 -1.73 2.10
CA PHE A 135 9.06 -1.80 2.44
C PHE A 135 8.79 -2.79 3.58
N GLY A 136 9.49 -3.93 3.59
CA GLY A 136 9.47 -4.90 4.68
C GLY A 136 10.00 -4.33 5.99
N LEU A 137 11.08 -3.55 5.96
CA LEU A 137 11.62 -2.87 7.14
C LEU A 137 10.64 -1.82 7.69
N ILE A 138 10.04 -1.01 6.82
CA ILE A 138 8.99 -0.04 7.23
C ILE A 138 7.83 -0.79 7.90
N THR A 139 7.36 -1.88 7.28
CA THR A 139 6.30 -2.72 7.82
C THR A 139 6.64 -3.29 9.19
N TRP A 140 7.86 -3.83 9.34
CA TRP A 140 8.37 -4.32 10.62
C TRP A 140 8.33 -3.20 11.67
N ILE A 141 8.93 -2.04 11.38
CA ILE A 141 9.02 -0.93 12.33
C ILE A 141 7.62 -0.53 12.81
N ILE A 142 6.67 -0.35 11.89
CA ILE A 142 5.28 -0.01 12.22
C ILE A 142 4.66 -1.08 13.13
N TYR A 143 4.82 -2.35 12.76
CA TYR A 143 4.22 -3.47 13.48
C TYR A 143 4.75 -3.64 14.91
N TYR A 144 6.07 -3.47 15.11
CA TYR A 144 6.73 -3.67 16.41
C TYR A 144 6.71 -2.42 17.29
N LYS A 145 6.89 -1.23 16.72
CA LYS A 145 6.80 0.05 17.46
C LYS A 145 5.37 0.49 17.74
N LYS A 146 4.38 -0.27 17.24
CA LYS A 146 2.95 0.02 17.36
C LYS A 146 2.58 1.40 16.80
N TRP A 147 3.24 1.82 15.72
CA TRP A 147 2.99 3.11 15.05
C TRP A 147 1.83 3.01 14.07
N PHE A 148 0.67 2.61 14.58
CA PHE A 148 -0.52 2.42 13.78
C PHE A 148 -1.12 3.76 13.39
N LEU A 149 -1.73 3.82 12.21
CA LEU A 149 -2.54 4.96 11.80
C LEU A 149 -3.87 4.95 12.55
N ILE A 150 -4.43 3.74 12.70
CA ILE A 150 -5.72 3.48 13.35
C ILE A 150 -5.49 2.45 14.46
N LYS A 151 -6.10 2.67 15.63
CA LYS A 151 -6.08 1.68 16.72
C LYS A 151 -6.98 0.50 16.33
N GLY A 152 -6.35 -0.62 16.00
CA GLY A 152 -7.01 -1.91 15.79
C GLY A 152 -7.03 -2.77 17.04
N SER A 153 -7.43 -4.03 16.87
CA SER A 153 -7.57 -5.02 17.95
C SER A 153 -6.30 -5.23 18.80
N ARG A 154 -5.11 -4.83 18.31
CA ARG A 154 -3.84 -4.95 19.06
C ARG A 154 -3.65 -3.90 20.15
N VAL A 155 -4.41 -2.80 20.15
CA VAL A 155 -4.20 -1.66 21.07
C VAL A 155 -5.45 -1.33 21.87
N SER A 156 -6.63 -1.44 21.27
CA SER A 156 -7.89 -1.13 21.94
C SER A 156 -8.92 -2.24 21.73
N ASN A 157 -9.65 -2.55 22.80
CA ASN A 157 -10.90 -3.33 22.73
C ASN A 157 -12.11 -2.44 22.42
N ILE A 158 -11.87 -1.20 22.00
CA ILE A 158 -12.93 -0.23 21.73
C ILE A 158 -13.53 -0.60 20.38
N GLU A 159 -14.75 -1.10 20.42
CA GLU A 159 -15.55 -1.35 19.23
C GLU A 159 -16.04 0.00 18.70
N TYR A 160 -15.43 0.48 17.61
CA TYR A 160 -15.81 1.77 17.01
C TYR A 160 -17.19 1.63 16.37
N THR A 161 -18.15 2.47 16.78
CA THR A 161 -19.47 2.53 16.14
C THR A 161 -19.38 3.16 14.75
N LYS A 162 -19.97 2.49 13.76
CA LYS A 162 -19.96 2.87 12.35
C LYS A 162 -20.40 4.32 12.08
N GLU A 163 -21.26 4.89 12.92
CA GLU A 163 -21.73 6.27 12.81
C GLU A 163 -20.68 7.30 13.20
N LYS A 164 -19.95 7.08 14.32
CA LYS A 164 -18.85 7.96 14.75
C LYS A 164 -17.65 7.94 13.79
N MET A 165 -17.61 6.95 12.90
CA MET A 165 -16.53 6.70 11.96
C MET A 165 -16.73 7.31 10.56
N LYS A 166 -17.92 7.81 10.22
CA LYS A 166 -18.22 8.27 8.84
C LYS A 166 -17.34 9.43 8.38
N GLU A 167 -17.27 10.50 9.16
CA GLU A 167 -16.49 11.70 8.84
C GLU A 167 -14.98 11.43 8.73
N PRO A 168 -14.32 10.80 9.73
CA PRO A 168 -12.88 10.55 9.66
C PRO A 168 -12.53 9.55 8.55
N LEU A 169 -13.44 8.61 8.22
CA LEU A 169 -13.27 7.68 7.11
C LEU A 169 -13.30 8.40 5.75
N ILE A 170 -14.26 9.30 5.54
CA ILE A 170 -14.37 10.05 4.27
C ILE A 170 -13.10 10.89 4.08
N LEU A 171 -12.67 11.62 5.12
CA LEU A 171 -11.45 12.42 5.05
C LEU A 171 -10.22 11.55 4.76
N THR A 172 -10.07 10.44 5.48
CA THR A 172 -8.95 9.50 5.27
C THR A 172 -8.97 8.96 3.84
N THR A 173 -10.14 8.57 3.33
CA THR A 173 -10.28 8.04 1.97
C THR A 173 -9.91 9.10 0.93
N ILE A 174 -10.35 10.35 1.11
CA ILE A 174 -10.02 11.47 0.20
C ILE A 174 -8.51 11.72 0.18
N VAL A 175 -7.90 11.87 1.36
CA VAL A 175 -6.45 12.15 1.48
C VAL A 175 -5.62 11.01 0.88
N LEU A 176 -6.04 9.76 1.08
CA LEU A 176 -5.33 8.62 0.51
C LEU A 176 -5.56 8.47 -1.00
N SER A 177 -6.75 8.82 -1.50
CA SER A 177 -7.05 8.81 -2.94
C SER A 177 -6.19 9.82 -3.69
N GLN A 178 -5.83 10.95 -3.06
CA GLN A 178 -4.85 11.89 -3.63
C GLN A 178 -3.48 11.24 -3.85
N GLY A 179 -3.07 10.30 -3.00
CA GLY A 179 -1.86 9.52 -3.20
C GLY A 179 -1.89 8.70 -4.49
N ILE A 180 -3.02 8.06 -4.80
CA ILE A 180 -3.21 7.34 -6.07
C ILE A 180 -3.19 8.30 -7.26
N ILE A 181 -3.86 9.45 -7.16
CA ILE A 181 -3.86 10.46 -8.22
C ILE A 181 -2.44 10.96 -8.47
N LEU A 182 -1.67 11.26 -7.41
CA LEU A 182 -0.29 11.69 -7.50
C LEU A 182 0.59 10.63 -8.17
N VAL A 183 0.37 9.36 -7.84
CA VAL A 183 1.03 8.22 -8.46
C VAL A 183 0.70 8.12 -9.96
N ILE A 184 -0.57 8.26 -10.34
CA ILE A 184 -1.00 8.27 -11.75
C ILE A 184 -0.37 9.44 -12.49
N LEU A 185 -0.39 10.64 -11.89
CA LEU A 185 0.23 11.83 -12.47
C LEU A 185 1.73 11.63 -12.64
N ASN A 186 2.44 11.13 -11.62
CA ASN A 186 3.88 10.88 -11.70
C ASN A 186 4.22 9.87 -12.80
N MET A 187 3.43 8.81 -12.97
CA MET A 187 3.63 7.88 -14.07
C MET A 187 3.33 8.48 -15.44
N TYR A 188 2.21 9.20 -15.58
CA TYR A 188 1.83 9.88 -16.84
C TYR A 188 2.89 10.90 -17.25
N PHE A 189 3.32 11.71 -16.29
CA PHE A 189 4.36 12.70 -16.48
C PHE A 189 5.70 12.03 -16.78
N GLY A 190 6.11 11.00 -16.04
CA GLY A 190 7.33 10.23 -16.30
C GLY A 190 7.36 9.55 -17.67
N TYR A 191 6.20 9.25 -18.25
CA TYR A 191 6.08 8.73 -19.62
C TYR A 191 6.26 9.83 -20.68
N ILE A 192 5.73 11.04 -20.44
CA ILE A 192 5.72 12.16 -21.41
C ILE A 192 6.98 13.01 -21.35
N ASN A 193 7.55 13.17 -20.16
CA ASN A 193 8.69 14.02 -19.88
C ASN A 193 9.71 13.18 -19.11
N LYS A 194 10.99 13.39 -19.41
CA LYS A 194 12.14 12.73 -18.75
C LYS A 194 12.28 13.24 -17.32
N TYR A 195 11.29 12.97 -16.46
CA TYR A 195 11.19 13.57 -15.15
C TYR A 195 12.32 13.09 -14.24
N SER A 196 12.84 14.07 -13.51
CA SER A 196 13.92 13.91 -12.56
C SER A 196 13.44 13.16 -11.31
N LEU A 197 14.36 12.39 -10.72
CA LEU A 197 14.29 11.79 -9.38
C LEU A 197 13.66 12.73 -8.32
N ILE A 198 13.81 14.05 -8.50
CA ILE A 198 13.23 15.11 -7.65
C ILE A 198 11.70 15.00 -7.55
N THR A 199 10.99 14.75 -8.65
CA THR A 199 9.51 14.68 -8.63
C THR A 199 9.00 13.45 -7.89
N LYS A 200 9.69 12.32 -8.03
CA LYS A 200 9.43 11.10 -7.28
C LYS A 200 9.67 11.31 -5.78
N LEU A 201 10.77 12.00 -5.44
CA LEU A 201 11.08 12.38 -4.06
C LEU A 201 10.01 13.30 -3.46
N LEU A 202 9.58 14.34 -4.19
CA LEU A 202 8.50 15.23 -3.74
C LEU A 202 7.19 14.47 -3.52
N SER A 203 6.88 13.48 -4.38
CA SER A 203 5.69 12.66 -4.23
C SER A 203 5.73 11.79 -2.98
N LEU A 204 6.90 11.21 -2.68
CA LEU A 204 7.14 10.44 -1.46
C LEU A 204 7.05 11.30 -0.20
N ILE A 205 7.60 12.53 -0.25
CA ILE A 205 7.49 13.51 0.85
C ILE A 205 6.03 13.88 1.09
N TYR A 206 5.29 14.23 0.03
CA TYR A 206 3.88 14.58 0.12
C TYR A 206 3.07 13.45 0.76
N PHE A 207 3.22 12.21 0.28
CA PHE A 207 2.52 11.06 0.84
C PHE A 207 2.86 10.82 2.31
N SER A 208 4.14 10.96 2.67
CA SER A 208 4.59 10.82 4.07
C SER A 208 3.95 11.88 4.98
N LEU A 209 3.88 13.13 4.51
CA LEU A 209 3.20 14.22 5.24
C LEU A 209 1.70 13.96 5.37
N SER A 210 1.04 13.43 4.33
CA SER A 210 -0.37 13.03 4.40
C SER A 210 -0.61 11.96 5.46
N ILE A 211 0.27 10.96 5.58
CA ILE A 211 0.18 9.94 6.64
C ILE A 211 0.37 10.56 8.03
N ILE A 212 1.35 11.45 8.20
CA ILE A 212 1.59 12.14 9.48
C ILE A 212 0.37 12.97 9.89
N PHE A 213 -0.20 13.72 8.93
CA PHE A 213 -1.42 14.50 9.14
C PHE A 213 -2.59 13.60 9.57
N LEU A 214 -2.82 12.49 8.85
CA LEU A 214 -3.88 11.55 9.20
C LEU A 214 -3.68 10.94 10.58
N LYS A 215 -2.44 10.58 10.95
CA LYS A 215 -2.13 10.05 12.28
C LYS A 215 -2.46 11.06 13.38
N TYR A 216 -2.08 12.32 13.19
CA TYR A 216 -2.42 13.39 14.13
C TYR A 216 -3.94 13.58 14.23
N PHE A 217 -4.63 13.61 13.09
CA PHE A 217 -6.09 13.73 13.02
C PHE A 217 -6.81 12.60 13.77
N TRP A 218 -6.38 11.34 13.56
CA TRP A 218 -6.92 10.18 14.29
C TRP A 218 -6.65 10.25 15.80
N SER A 219 -5.46 10.70 16.21
CA SER A 219 -5.13 10.89 17.62
C SER A 219 -6.04 11.92 18.30
N LEU A 220 -6.26 13.07 17.64
CA LEU A 220 -7.12 14.13 18.16
C LEU A 220 -8.58 13.66 18.28
N LYS A 221 -9.05 12.87 17.30
CA LYS A 221 -10.40 12.32 17.32
C LYS A 221 -10.59 11.34 18.49
N ASP A 222 -9.62 10.46 18.72
CA ASP A 222 -9.65 9.52 19.85
C ASP A 222 -9.73 10.27 21.20
N GLU A 223 -8.98 11.36 21.38
CA GLU A 223 -9.00 12.18 22.60
C GLU A 223 -10.37 12.84 22.81
N VAL A 224 -10.97 13.41 21.76
CA VAL A 224 -12.30 14.04 21.82
C VAL A 224 -13.39 13.00 22.15
N ASP A 225 -13.31 11.81 21.56
CA ASP A 225 -14.27 10.73 21.80
C ASP A 225 -14.13 10.11 23.21
N GLU A 226 -12.93 10.18 23.81
CA GLU A 226 -12.71 9.80 25.21
C GLU A 226 -13.29 10.85 26.18
N LEU A 227 -13.09 12.14 25.90
CA LEU A 227 -13.66 13.23 26.71
C LEU A 227 -15.19 13.21 26.72
N THR A 228 -15.82 13.04 25.55
CA THR A 228 -17.30 12.98 25.44
C THR A 228 -17.90 11.78 26.18
N ARG A 229 -17.24 10.62 26.14
CA ARG A 229 -17.67 9.44 26.92
C ARG A 229 -17.60 9.69 28.42
N ASN A 230 -16.55 10.36 28.88
CA ASN A 230 -16.40 10.67 30.30
C ASN A 230 -17.48 11.65 30.77
N THR A 231 -17.91 12.61 29.92
CA THR A 231 -19.00 13.53 30.27
C THR A 231 -20.39 12.91 30.28
N GLU A 232 -20.65 11.85 29.50
CA GLU A 232 -21.96 11.15 29.49
C GLU A 232 -22.17 10.23 30.71
N MET A 233 -21.11 9.95 31.48
CA MET A 233 -21.17 9.12 32.69
C MET A 233 -21.42 9.88 34.00
N TYR A 234 -21.48 11.23 33.96
CA TYR A 234 -21.77 12.10 35.10
C TYR A 234 -23.09 12.83 34.90
#